data_AF-A0A7G7CRS2-F1
#
_entry.id   AF-A0A7G7CRS2-F1
#
_cell.length_a   1.000
_cell.length_b   1.000
_cell.length_c   1.000
_cell.angle_alpha   90.00
_cell.angle_beta   90.00
_cell.angle_gamma   90.00
#
_symmetry.space_group_name_H-M   'P 1'
#
loop_
_entity.id
_entity.type
_entity.pdbx_description
1 polymer ?
#
loop_
_entity_poly.entity_id
_entity_poly.type
_entity_poly.pdbx_seq_one_letter_code
_entity_poly.pdbx_strand_id
1 'polypeptide(L)'
;MARNYGKIAYHHWTDPNFTQLTHTAQWLYLLAHTHPSITWAGVIEYRPHKLQALNTNLTAQDIQQAAQELHNHGWLLIDPDTEEALITTYYTDLVYLRQVNLGVSIARDLRLLASQKLHNHIRNQLTTIHNQHPHLAGLQNPELLAYMYPHQP
;
A
#
# COMPACT_ATOMS: atom_id res chain seq x y z
N MET A 1 2.91 3.38 17.97
CA MET A 1 3.53 4.70 17.79
C MET A 1 3.23 5.16 16.37
N ALA A 2 2.76 6.40 16.19
CA ALA A 2 2.54 6.97 14.87
C ALA A 2 3.88 7.10 14.13
N ARG A 3 3.91 6.82 12.83
CA ARG A 3 5.13 7.01 12.02
C ARG A 3 5.38 8.51 11.84
N ASN A 4 6.63 8.94 11.99
CA ASN A 4 7.01 10.33 11.75
C ASN A 4 7.44 10.60 10.31
N TYR A 5 7.75 9.54 9.55
CA TYR A 5 8.21 9.62 8.17
C TYR A 5 7.71 8.43 7.36
N GLY A 6 7.51 8.65 6.06
CA GLY A 6 7.29 7.60 5.06
C GLY A 6 8.60 7.14 4.45
N LYS A 7 8.66 5.88 4.01
CA LYS A 7 9.80 5.36 3.23
C LYS A 7 9.43 5.40 1.75
N ILE A 8 10.26 6.04 0.94
CA ILE A 8 10.13 6.08 -0.52
C ILE A 8 11.47 5.64 -1.10
N ALA A 9 11.45 4.68 -2.01
CA ALA A 9 12.68 4.13 -2.56
C ALA A 9 13.28 5.06 -3.63
N TYR A 10 14.59 5.32 -3.54
CA TYR A 10 15.28 6.22 -4.48
C TYR A 10 15.19 5.73 -5.94
N HIS A 11 15.12 4.41 -6.15
CA HIS A 11 15.11 3.83 -7.49
C HIS A 11 13.88 4.21 -8.31
N HIS A 12 12.79 4.70 -7.69
CA HIS A 12 11.63 5.20 -8.44
C HIS A 12 12.02 6.33 -9.40
N TRP A 13 12.96 7.20 -9.04
CA TRP A 13 13.43 8.28 -9.90
C TRP A 13 14.28 7.82 -11.09
N THR A 14 14.67 6.55 -11.10
CA THR A 14 15.40 5.91 -12.20
C THR A 14 14.57 4.83 -12.90
N ASP A 15 13.34 4.58 -12.43
CA ASP A 15 12.40 3.63 -13.03
C ASP A 15 11.60 4.33 -14.14
N PRO A 16 11.71 3.89 -15.41
CA PRO A 16 10.92 4.45 -16.51
C PRO A 16 9.41 4.40 -16.25
N ASN A 17 8.91 3.37 -15.58
CA ASN A 17 7.47 3.21 -15.30
C ASN A 17 6.96 4.25 -14.29
N PHE A 18 7.83 4.82 -13.47
CA PHE A 18 7.48 5.90 -12.54
C PHE A 18 7.72 7.27 -13.19
N THR A 19 8.85 7.44 -13.86
CA THR A 19 9.24 8.73 -14.45
C THR A 19 8.36 9.14 -15.64
N GLN A 20 7.66 8.20 -16.28
CA GLN A 20 6.67 8.48 -17.33
C GLN A 20 5.29 8.91 -16.80
N LEU A 21 5.04 8.78 -15.49
CA LEU A 21 3.79 9.23 -14.89
C LEU A 21 3.67 10.76 -14.95
N THR A 22 2.42 11.25 -14.99
CA THR A 22 2.16 12.67 -14.83
C THR A 22 2.63 13.17 -13.46
N HIS A 23 2.92 14.47 -13.37
CA HIS A 23 3.33 15.11 -12.12
C HIS A 23 2.33 14.84 -10.98
N THR A 24 1.03 14.93 -11.26
CA THR A 24 -0.03 14.70 -10.26
C THR A 24 -0.07 13.24 -9.80
N ALA A 25 0.14 12.28 -10.71
CA ALA A 25 0.25 10.86 -10.35
C ALA A 25 1.49 10.59 -9.48
N GLN A 26 2.66 11.11 -9.85
CA GLN A 26 3.86 11.00 -9.01
C GLN A 26 3.63 11.61 -7.63
N TRP A 27 3.06 12.82 -7.57
CA TRP A 27 2.72 13.47 -6.30
C TRP A 27 1.76 12.63 -5.46
N LEU A 28 0.69 12.08 -6.05
CA LEU A 28 -0.30 11.28 -5.34
C LEU A 28 0.33 9.98 -4.79
N TYR A 29 1.25 9.36 -5.52
CA TYR A 29 2.00 8.20 -5.03
C TYR A 29 2.90 8.54 -3.84
N LEU A 30 3.62 9.66 -3.89
CA LEU A 30 4.46 10.12 -2.78
C LEU A 30 3.60 10.51 -1.56
N LEU A 31 2.45 11.15 -1.80
CA LEU A 31 1.45 11.43 -0.78
C LEU A 31 0.96 10.14 -0.12
N ALA A 32 0.63 9.09 -0.88
CA ALA A 32 0.18 7.81 -0.32
C ALA A 32 1.18 7.22 0.69
N HIS A 33 2.49 7.35 0.45
CA HIS A 33 3.54 6.87 1.35
C HIS A 33 3.66 7.67 2.66
N THR A 34 3.10 8.87 2.70
CA THR A 34 3.30 9.84 3.79
C THR A 34 1.98 10.32 4.41
N HIS A 35 0.84 9.95 3.82
CA HIS A 35 -0.47 10.35 4.30
C HIS A 35 -0.72 9.79 5.71
N PRO A 36 -1.29 10.56 6.66
CA PRO A 36 -1.47 10.11 8.04
C PRO A 36 -2.29 8.83 8.22
N SER A 37 -3.13 8.48 7.23
CA SER A 37 -3.95 7.26 7.27
C SER A 37 -3.19 5.99 6.84
N ILE A 38 -1.93 6.07 6.40
CA ILE A 38 -1.21 4.91 5.87
C ILE A 38 -1.03 3.84 6.96
N THR A 39 -1.55 2.65 6.68
CA THR A 39 -1.43 1.47 7.54
C THR A 39 -0.12 0.73 7.34
N TRP A 40 0.22 -0.23 8.20
CA TRP A 40 1.35 -1.15 7.99
C TRP A 40 1.04 -2.18 6.89
N ALA A 41 -0.25 -2.32 6.55
CA ALA A 41 -0.73 -3.08 5.40
C ALA A 41 -0.46 -2.38 4.04
N GLY A 42 0.06 -1.16 4.02
CA GLY A 42 0.28 -0.39 2.79
C GLY A 42 -0.99 0.24 2.22
N VAL A 43 -2.07 0.27 3.01
CA VAL A 43 -3.40 0.79 2.63
C VAL A 43 -3.60 2.19 3.18
N ILE A 44 -4.18 3.08 2.36
CA ILE A 44 -4.61 4.43 2.71
C ILE A 44 -6.12 4.62 2.52
N GLU A 45 -6.67 5.63 3.17
CA GLU A 45 -7.99 6.18 2.85
C GLU A 45 -7.90 6.93 1.51
N TYR A 46 -8.76 6.57 0.56
CA TYR A 46 -8.87 7.20 -0.75
C TYR A 46 -10.18 7.98 -0.86
N ARG A 47 -10.11 9.26 -0.47
CA ARG A 47 -11.22 10.21 -0.61
C ARG A 47 -10.78 11.42 -1.42
N PRO A 48 -11.06 11.48 -2.74
CA PRO A 48 -10.59 12.55 -3.62
C PRO A 48 -10.85 13.97 -3.09
N HIS A 49 -12.04 14.21 -2.50
CA HIS A 49 -12.38 15.50 -1.91
C HIS A 49 -11.55 15.88 -0.68
N LYS A 50 -11.09 14.91 0.11
CA LYS A 50 -10.15 15.17 1.21
C LYS A 50 -8.74 15.38 0.69
N LEU A 51 -8.33 14.58 -0.30
CA LEU A 51 -6.99 14.64 -0.88
C LEU A 51 -6.74 15.96 -1.63
N GLN A 52 -7.74 16.48 -2.35
CA GLN A 52 -7.61 17.79 -3.00
C GLN A 52 -7.34 18.92 -1.99
N ALA A 53 -7.85 18.82 -0.76
CA ALA A 53 -7.70 19.87 0.26
C ALA A 53 -6.26 20.00 0.77
N LEU A 54 -5.38 19.06 0.43
CA LEU A 54 -3.95 19.10 0.72
C LEU A 54 -3.16 19.92 -0.31
N ASN A 55 -3.84 20.49 -1.32
CA ASN A 55 -3.25 21.31 -2.34
C ASN A 55 -4.18 22.50 -2.70
N THR A 56 -3.60 23.60 -3.17
CA THR A 56 -4.34 24.79 -3.62
C THR A 56 -4.76 24.73 -5.08
N ASN A 57 -4.19 23.84 -5.90
CA ASN A 57 -4.38 23.83 -7.35
C ASN A 57 -4.95 22.54 -7.95
N LEU A 58 -5.25 21.53 -7.12
CA LEU A 58 -5.84 20.27 -7.57
C LEU A 58 -7.33 20.22 -7.24
N THR A 59 -8.10 19.64 -8.15
CA THR A 59 -9.50 19.28 -7.96
C THR A 59 -9.63 17.78 -7.68
N ALA A 60 -10.79 17.36 -7.15
CA ALA A 60 -11.10 15.95 -6.96
C ALA A 60 -11.03 15.16 -8.27
N GLN A 61 -11.36 15.79 -9.40
CA GLN A 61 -11.21 15.18 -10.72
C GLN A 61 -9.74 14.94 -11.08
N ASP A 62 -8.84 15.88 -10.78
CA ASP A 62 -7.40 15.70 -11.00
C ASP A 62 -6.87 14.53 -10.15
N ILE A 63 -7.33 14.42 -8.90
CA ILE A 63 -7.00 13.28 -8.03
C ILE A 63 -7.50 11.96 -8.63
N GLN A 64 -8.73 11.92 -9.13
CA GLN A 64 -9.29 10.72 -9.76
C GLN A 64 -8.52 10.31 -11.02
N GLN A 65 -8.16 11.27 -11.87
CA GLN A 65 -7.36 11.01 -13.07
C GLN A 65 -5.97 10.47 -12.74
N ALA A 66 -5.27 11.11 -11.80
CA ALA A 66 -3.97 10.66 -11.31
C ALA A 66 -4.04 9.27 -10.66
N ALA A 67 -5.10 9.00 -9.90
CA ALA A 67 -5.29 7.70 -9.26
C ALA A 67 -5.57 6.60 -10.29
N GLN A 68 -6.38 6.89 -11.32
CA GLN A 68 -6.61 5.97 -12.44
C GLN A 68 -5.31 5.69 -13.21
N GLU A 69 -4.48 6.70 -13.43
CA GLU A 69 -3.17 6.54 -14.07
C GLU A 69 -2.25 5.62 -13.24
N LEU A 70 -2.13 5.87 -11.94
CA LEU A 70 -1.38 5.00 -11.01
C LEU A 70 -1.92 3.58 -10.99
N HIS A 71 -3.25 3.43 -11.10
CA HIS A 71 -3.89 2.12 -11.18
C HIS A 71 -3.51 1.36 -12.45
N ASN A 72 -3.58 2.03 -13.60
CA ASN A 72 -3.25 1.43 -14.89
C ASN A 72 -1.77 1.03 -14.96
N HIS A 73 -0.88 1.78 -14.31
CA HIS A 73 0.55 1.47 -14.23
C HIS A 73 0.92 0.54 -13.06
N GLY A 74 -0.06 0.10 -12.28
CA GLY A 74 0.15 -0.86 -11.21
C GLY A 74 0.87 -0.32 -9.97
N TRP A 75 0.91 1.00 -9.76
CA TRP A 75 1.49 1.64 -8.57
C TRP A 75 0.51 1.73 -7.40
N LEU A 76 -0.78 1.90 -7.69
CA LEU A 76 -1.86 1.86 -6.70
C LEU A 76 -2.96 0.88 -7.14
N LEU A 77 -3.56 0.17 -6.19
CA LEU A 77 -4.80 -0.55 -6.42
C LEU A 77 -5.90 0.14 -5.65
N ILE A 78 -6.92 0.64 -6.35
CA ILE A 78 -7.98 1.46 -5.75
C ILE A 78 -9.27 0.67 -5.69
N ASP A 79 -9.99 0.83 -4.58
CA ASP A 79 -11.36 0.39 -4.39
C ASP A 79 -12.24 1.59 -3.98
N PRO A 80 -12.92 2.22 -4.95
CA PRO A 80 -13.78 3.37 -4.67
C PRO A 80 -14.97 3.04 -3.76
N ASP A 81 -15.44 1.79 -3.76
CA ASP A 81 -16.63 1.39 -3.00
C ASP A 81 -16.37 1.38 -1.49
N THR A 82 -15.13 1.06 -1.09
CA THR A 82 -14.69 1.11 0.31
C THR A 82 -13.88 2.35 0.65
N GLU A 83 -13.65 3.23 -0.31
CA GLU A 83 -12.78 4.41 -0.18
C GLU A 83 -11.36 4.05 0.30
N GLU A 84 -10.79 2.95 -0.22
CA GLU A 84 -9.46 2.46 0.15
C GLU A 84 -8.55 2.34 -1.07
N ALA A 85 -7.24 2.56 -0.86
CA ALA A 85 -6.24 2.29 -1.88
C ALA A 85 -5.00 1.61 -1.29
N LEU A 86 -4.45 0.64 -2.02
CA LEU A 86 -3.23 -0.08 -1.68
C LEU A 86 -2.07 0.42 -2.51
N ILE A 87 -0.94 0.66 -1.86
CA ILE A 87 0.36 0.82 -2.52
C ILE A 87 0.88 -0.57 -2.87
N THR A 88 0.86 -0.94 -4.15
CA THR A 88 1.21 -2.30 -4.62
C THR A 88 2.69 -2.64 -4.38
N THR A 89 3.56 -1.64 -4.36
CA THR A 89 5.01 -1.76 -4.18
C THR A 89 5.45 -1.69 -2.71
N TYR A 90 4.50 -1.59 -1.76
CA TYR A 90 4.80 -1.28 -0.36
C TYR A 90 5.73 -2.31 0.32
N TYR A 91 5.69 -3.57 -0.14
CA TYR A 91 6.50 -4.66 0.40
C TYR A 91 7.72 -5.04 -0.44
N THR A 92 7.99 -4.36 -1.57
CA THR A 92 9.07 -4.73 -2.50
C THR A 92 10.44 -4.82 -1.83
N ASP A 93 10.78 -3.88 -0.95
CA ASP A 93 12.08 -3.86 -0.27
C ASP A 93 12.18 -4.82 0.93
N LEU A 94 11.10 -5.54 1.27
CA LEU A 94 10.99 -6.49 2.39
C LEU A 94 11.29 -5.92 3.80
N VAL A 95 11.64 -4.64 3.93
CA VAL A 95 12.12 -4.03 5.19
C VAL A 95 11.12 -4.22 6.33
N TYR A 96 9.82 -4.00 6.07
CA TYR A 96 8.80 -4.16 7.09
C TYR A 96 8.59 -5.63 7.50
N LEU A 97 8.77 -6.55 6.56
CA LEU A 97 8.57 -7.98 6.77
C LEU A 97 9.74 -8.63 7.52
N ARG A 98 10.87 -7.94 7.69
CA ARG A 98 12.00 -8.40 8.52
C ARG A 98 11.76 -8.23 10.03
N GLN A 99 10.78 -7.42 10.43
CA GLN A 99 10.55 -7.08 11.84
C GLN A 99 9.32 -7.79 12.41
N VAL A 100 9.50 -8.57 13.48
CA VAL A 100 8.41 -9.34 14.12
C VAL A 100 7.23 -8.46 14.55
N ASN A 101 7.52 -7.33 15.21
CA ASN A 101 6.50 -6.41 15.71
C ASN A 101 5.68 -5.75 14.59
N LEU A 102 6.26 -5.59 13.40
CA LEU A 102 5.54 -5.08 12.25
C LEU A 102 4.62 -6.15 11.65
N GLY A 103 5.00 -7.43 11.69
CA GLY A 103 4.10 -8.54 11.34
C GLY A 103 2.77 -8.51 12.11
N VAL A 104 2.83 -8.30 13.43
CA VAL A 104 1.64 -8.12 14.29
C VAL A 104 0.82 -6.91 13.85
N SER A 105 1.49 -5.79 13.56
CA SER A 105 0.82 -4.55 13.15
C SER A 105 0.15 -4.69 11.79
N ILE A 106 0.79 -5.38 10.84
CA ILE A 106 0.22 -5.72 9.53
C ILE A 106 -1.03 -6.57 9.69
N ALA A 107 -0.96 -7.67 10.45
CA ALA A 107 -2.12 -8.55 10.68
C ALA A 107 -3.31 -7.79 11.30
N ARG A 108 -3.03 -6.90 12.27
CA ARG A 108 -4.05 -6.03 12.85
C ARG A 108 -4.68 -5.09 11.82
N ASP A 109 -3.87 -4.41 11.02
CA ASP A 109 -4.37 -3.45 10.02
C ASP A 109 -5.17 -4.16 8.93
N LEU A 110 -4.77 -5.38 8.53
CA LEU A 110 -5.53 -6.20 7.60
C LEU A 110 -6.92 -6.56 8.13
N ARG A 111 -7.12 -6.74 9.45
CA ARG A 111 -8.47 -6.97 9.99
C ARG A 111 -9.41 -5.77 9.85
N LEU A 112 -8.86 -4.57 9.69
CA LEU A 112 -9.62 -3.33 9.54
C LEU A 112 -9.90 -2.97 8.08
N LEU A 113 -9.23 -3.65 7.14
CA LEU A 113 -9.42 -3.48 5.71
C LEU A 113 -10.81 -3.95 5.31
N ALA A 114 -11.59 -3.09 4.64
CA ALA A 114 -12.93 -3.44 4.18
C ALA A 114 -12.92 -4.08 2.78
N SER A 115 -12.00 -3.66 1.91
CA SER A 115 -11.96 -4.12 0.51
C SER A 115 -11.51 -5.57 0.39
N GLN A 116 -12.42 -6.43 -0.08
CA GLN A 116 -12.11 -7.81 -0.44
C GLN A 116 -11.13 -7.88 -1.62
N LYS A 117 -11.19 -6.92 -2.55
CA LYS A 117 -10.28 -6.82 -3.70
C LYS A 117 -8.85 -6.57 -3.23
N LEU A 118 -8.64 -5.61 -2.33
CA LEU A 118 -7.33 -5.32 -1.75
C LEU A 118 -6.84 -6.50 -0.89
N HIS A 119 -7.72 -7.12 -0.11
CA HIS A 119 -7.41 -8.33 0.64
C HIS A 119 -6.80 -9.43 -0.24
N ASN A 120 -7.45 -9.73 -1.37
CA ASN A 120 -7.00 -10.77 -2.28
C ASN A 120 -5.62 -10.44 -2.87
N HIS A 121 -5.39 -9.18 -3.26
CA HIS A 121 -4.10 -8.74 -3.78
C HIS A 121 -3.00 -8.88 -2.71
N ILE A 122 -3.21 -8.36 -1.51
CA ILE A 122 -2.22 -8.40 -0.43
C ILE A 122 -1.94 -9.84 -0.02
N ARG A 123 -2.97 -10.69 0.07
CA ARG A 123 -2.80 -12.12 0.42
C ARG A 123 -1.90 -12.82 -0.59
N ASN A 124 -2.16 -12.65 -1.88
CA ASN A 124 -1.35 -13.25 -2.94
C ASN A 124 0.09 -12.75 -2.90
N GLN A 125 0.28 -11.44 -2.68
CA GLN A 125 1.61 -10.84 -2.56
C GLN A 125 2.37 -11.39 -1.36
N LEU A 126 1.80 -11.36 -0.16
CA LEU A 126 2.44 -11.85 1.06
C LEU A 126 2.74 -13.35 0.99
N THR A 127 1.82 -14.15 0.44
CA THR A 127 2.03 -15.59 0.21
C THR A 127 3.21 -15.83 -0.73
N THR A 128 3.27 -15.07 -1.84
CA THR A 128 4.40 -15.15 -2.79
C THR A 128 5.72 -14.80 -2.11
N ILE A 129 5.76 -13.71 -1.34
CA ILE A 129 6.94 -13.29 -0.60
C ILE A 129 7.33 -14.33 0.45
N HIS A 130 6.36 -14.90 1.18
CA HIS A 130 6.62 -15.94 2.17
C HIS A 130 7.25 -17.18 1.52
N ASN A 131 6.74 -17.61 0.37
CA ASN A 131 7.31 -18.74 -0.37
C ASN A 131 8.75 -18.47 -0.84
N GLN A 132 9.06 -17.24 -1.24
CA GLN A 132 10.40 -16.83 -1.67
C GLN A 132 11.37 -16.60 -0.51
N HIS A 133 10.85 -16.13 0.63
CA HIS A 133 11.63 -15.71 1.80
C HIS A 133 11.01 -16.21 3.11
N PRO A 134 10.95 -17.53 3.32
CA PRO A 134 10.23 -18.13 4.45
C PRO A 134 10.86 -17.85 5.81
N HIS A 135 12.06 -17.27 5.86
CA HIS A 135 12.78 -16.94 7.10
C HIS A 135 12.51 -15.51 7.60
N LEU A 136 11.73 -14.70 6.88
CA LEU A 136 11.42 -13.33 7.30
C LEU A 136 10.60 -13.34 8.59
N ALA A 137 11.16 -12.75 9.65
CA ALA A 137 10.62 -12.85 11.00
C ALA A 137 9.22 -12.20 11.15
N GLY A 138 8.93 -11.14 10.40
CA GLY A 138 7.59 -10.53 10.37
C GLY A 138 6.52 -11.44 9.75
N LEU A 139 6.90 -12.35 8.83
CA LEU A 139 5.99 -13.32 8.22
C LEU A 139 5.75 -14.56 9.07
N GLN A 140 6.54 -14.77 10.13
CA GLN A 140 6.34 -15.89 11.08
C GLN A 140 5.25 -15.62 12.11
N ASN A 141 4.64 -14.43 12.08
CA ASN A 141 3.56 -14.11 13.00
C ASN A 141 2.35 -15.02 12.75
N PRO A 142 1.79 -15.70 13.78
CA PRO A 142 0.69 -16.64 13.58
C PRO A 142 -0.57 -16.02 12.97
N GLU A 143 -0.93 -14.78 13.33
CA GLU A 143 -2.10 -14.10 12.76
C GLU A 143 -1.89 -13.80 11.28
N LEU A 144 -0.67 -13.41 10.90
CA LEU A 144 -0.34 -13.14 9.50
C LEU A 144 -0.23 -14.43 8.68
N LEU A 145 0.27 -15.52 9.25
CA LEU A 145 0.27 -16.85 8.64
C LEU A 145 -1.16 -17.33 8.38
N ALA A 146 -2.05 -17.23 9.36
CA ALA A 146 -3.47 -17.59 9.20
C ALA A 146 -4.17 -16.73 8.14
N TYR A 147 -3.80 -15.45 8.03
CA TYR A 147 -4.31 -14.56 6.98
C TYR A 147 -3.88 -15.00 5.57
N MET A 148 -2.62 -15.42 5.40
CA MET A 148 -2.07 -15.91 4.14
C MET A 148 -2.66 -17.27 3.75
N TYR A 149 -2.82 -18.16 4.73
CA TYR A 149 -3.25 -19.55 4.55
C TYR A 149 -4.52 -19.87 5.36
N PRO A 150 -5.68 -19.28 5.03
CA PRO A 150 -6.91 -19.44 5.81
C PRO A 150 -7.49 -20.86 5.82
N HIS A 151 -6.96 -21.76 4.99
CA HIS A 151 -7.43 -23.15 4.83
C HIS A 151 -6.36 -24.20 5.17
N GLN A 152 -5.24 -23.81 5.78
CA GLN A 152 -4.29 -24.77 6.34
C GLN A 152 -4.65 -25.05 7.82
N PRO A 153 -4.71 -26.32 8.23
CA PRO A 153 -5.08 -26.72 9.59
C PRO A 153 -4.03 -26.31 10.64
#